data_AF-B8HJZ8-F1
#
_entry.id   AF-B8HJZ8-F1
#
_cell.length_a   1.000
_cell.length_b   1.000
_cell.length_c   1.000
_cell.angle_alpha   90.00
_cell.angle_beta   90.00
_cell.angle_gamma   90.00
#
_symmetry.space_group_name_H-M   'P 1'
#
loop_
_entity.id
_entity.type
_entity.pdbx_description
1 polymer ?
#
loop_
_entity_poly.entity_id
_entity_poly.type
_entity_poly.pdbx_seq_one_letter_code
_entity_poly.pdbx_strand_id
1 'polypeptide(L)'
;MQIPVEATIEDLYDLPDRQSFSPDAAFYTGPRTGMRFFEGAPVFAVEVRSEGDYGPKAEAQIAAKRADYFAAGTLVVWDVDLLSEEVVKVYRASNPENPTIYRRGDIAEAEPAVPG
;
A
#
# COMPACT_ATOMS: atom_id res chain seq x y z
N MET A 1 25.47 -2.79 -24.38
CA MET A 1 24.79 -3.68 -23.43
C MET A 1 23.32 -3.69 -23.81
N GLN A 2 22.85 -4.79 -24.36
CA GLN A 2 21.55 -4.87 -25.02
C GLN A 2 20.62 -5.65 -24.10
N ILE A 3 19.59 -4.98 -23.59
CA ILE A 3 18.56 -5.62 -22.76
C ILE A 3 17.65 -6.40 -23.72
N PRO A 4 17.43 -7.71 -23.53
CA PRO A 4 16.54 -8.45 -24.40
C PRO A 4 15.08 -8.08 -24.11
N VAL A 5 14.33 -8.10 -25.21
CA VAL A 5 12.89 -7.89 -25.32
C VAL A 5 12.17 -9.12 -24.78
N GLU A 6 11.01 -8.93 -24.15
CA GLU A 6 10.08 -9.93 -23.55
C GLU A 6 10.25 -10.16 -22.03
N ALA A 7 9.73 -9.24 -21.22
CA ALA A 7 9.23 -9.59 -19.89
C ALA A 7 7.81 -10.16 -20.05
N THR A 8 7.59 -11.42 -19.66
CA THR A 8 6.24 -12.00 -19.51
C THR A 8 6.19 -12.94 -18.31
N ILE A 9 4.99 -12.96 -17.69
CA ILE A 9 4.53 -13.69 -16.51
C ILE A 9 4.99 -13.05 -15.18
N GLU A 10 4.03 -12.32 -14.59
CA GLU A 10 3.96 -11.80 -13.21
C GLU A 10 4.68 -10.46 -12.96
N ASP A 11 3.92 -9.44 -12.57
CA ASP A 11 4.40 -8.11 -12.13
C ASP A 11 5.17 -8.20 -10.81
N LEU A 12 6.31 -8.91 -10.81
CA LEU A 12 7.14 -9.07 -9.64
C LEU A 12 7.85 -7.76 -9.29
N TYR A 13 7.49 -7.25 -8.11
CA TYR A 13 8.53 -6.76 -7.23
C TYR A 13 9.48 -7.91 -6.93
N ASP A 14 10.79 -7.74 -7.17
CA ASP A 14 11.82 -8.65 -6.66
C ASP A 14 12.00 -8.42 -5.15
N LEU A 15 10.89 -8.60 -4.41
CA LEU A 15 10.86 -8.66 -2.97
C LEU A 15 10.88 -10.14 -2.60
N PRO A 16 11.69 -10.54 -1.60
CA PRO A 16 11.89 -11.95 -1.25
C PRO A 16 10.59 -12.68 -0.89
N ASP A 17 9.57 -11.96 -0.42
CA ASP A 17 8.37 -12.55 0.21
C ASP A 17 7.02 -12.15 -0.41
N ARG A 18 6.99 -11.24 -1.42
CA ARG A 18 5.73 -10.79 -2.04
C ARG A 18 5.88 -10.39 -3.50
N GLN A 19 5.16 -11.11 -4.36
CA GLN A 19 5.22 -10.95 -5.81
C GLN A 19 4.20 -9.96 -6.37
N SER A 20 3.10 -9.67 -5.64
CA SER A 20 2.07 -8.74 -6.10
C SER A 20 1.27 -8.11 -4.95
N PHE A 21 0.58 -7.02 -5.25
CA PHE A 21 -0.35 -6.34 -4.35
C PHE A 21 -1.74 -6.22 -4.97
N SER A 22 -2.76 -6.24 -4.11
CA SER A 22 -4.15 -5.98 -4.49
C SER A 22 -4.82 -5.19 -3.35
N PRO A 23 -4.53 -3.88 -3.24
CA PRO A 23 -5.14 -3.02 -2.22
C PRO A 23 -6.63 -2.83 -2.50
N ASP A 24 -7.39 -2.43 -1.46
CA ASP A 24 -8.81 -2.11 -1.59
C ASP A 24 -9.04 -0.86 -2.43
N ALA A 25 -8.12 0.11 -2.34
CA ALA A 25 -8.05 1.25 -3.22
C ALA A 25 -6.59 1.69 -3.43
N ALA A 26 -6.31 2.30 -4.57
CA ALA A 26 -4.97 2.77 -4.90
C ALA A 26 -5.00 4.00 -5.81
N PHE A 27 -3.94 4.80 -5.72
CA PHE A 27 -3.59 5.81 -6.71
C PHE A 27 -2.31 5.43 -7.43
N TYR A 28 -2.39 5.32 -8.75
CA TYR A 28 -1.28 4.94 -9.62
C TYR A 28 -1.07 6.01 -10.68
N THR A 29 0.18 6.43 -10.87
CA THR A 29 0.56 7.53 -11.76
C THR A 29 1.20 7.08 -13.07
N GLY A 30 1.33 5.78 -13.28
CA GLY A 30 1.87 5.24 -14.53
C GLY A 30 0.82 5.09 -15.64
N PRO A 31 1.19 4.44 -16.77
CA PRO A 31 0.32 4.27 -17.92
C PRO A 31 -0.94 3.45 -17.62
N ARG A 32 -2.04 3.73 -18.32
CA ARG A 32 -3.23 2.88 -18.27
C ARG A 32 -2.94 1.53 -18.92
N THR A 33 -3.30 0.46 -18.24
CA THR A 33 -3.09 -0.92 -18.71
C THR A 33 -4.38 -1.60 -19.20
N GLY A 34 -5.53 -0.96 -19.02
CA GLY A 34 -6.84 -1.49 -19.41
C GLY A 34 -7.30 -2.57 -18.43
N MET A 35 -7.45 -3.80 -18.91
CA MET A 35 -7.86 -4.97 -18.10
C MET A 35 -6.67 -5.82 -17.62
N ARG A 36 -5.44 -5.34 -17.80
CA ARG A 36 -4.22 -5.99 -17.32
C ARG A 36 -3.81 -5.43 -15.96
N PHE A 37 -2.96 -6.16 -15.26
CA PHE A 37 -2.28 -5.65 -14.07
C PHE A 37 -1.45 -4.40 -14.39
N PHE A 38 -1.21 -3.60 -13.37
CA PHE A 38 -0.39 -2.40 -13.46
C PHE A 38 1.06 -2.76 -13.16
N GLU A 39 1.97 -2.33 -14.02
CA GLU A 39 3.41 -2.51 -13.82
C GLU A 39 3.90 -1.51 -12.76
N GLY A 40 4.44 -2.04 -11.66
CA GLY A 40 4.91 -1.24 -10.52
C GLY A 40 3.84 -1.01 -9.45
N ALA A 41 4.14 -0.13 -8.50
CA ALA A 41 3.41 0.02 -7.25
C ALA A 41 2.58 1.28 -7.34
N PRO A 42 1.42 1.29 -6.69
CA PRO A 42 0.71 2.53 -6.52
C PRO A 42 1.55 3.46 -5.63
N VAL A 43 1.49 4.77 -5.92
CA VAL A 43 2.12 5.78 -5.05
C VAL A 43 1.38 5.89 -3.71
N PHE A 44 0.08 5.55 -3.70
CA PHE A 44 -0.78 5.48 -2.53
C PHE A 44 -1.62 4.20 -2.52
N ALA A 45 -1.65 3.48 -1.40
CA ALA A 45 -2.49 2.30 -1.20
C ALA A 45 -3.37 2.43 0.06
N VAL A 46 -4.56 1.83 0.01
CA VAL A 46 -5.49 1.70 1.13
C VAL A 46 -5.73 0.23 1.41
N GLU A 47 -5.67 -0.13 2.69
CA GLU A 47 -6.00 -1.46 3.22
C GLU A 47 -7.08 -1.27 4.29
N VAL A 48 -8.26 -1.88 4.08
CA VAL A 48 -9.37 -1.86 5.02
C VAL A 48 -9.36 -3.18 5.78
N ARG A 49 -9.27 -3.10 7.11
CA ARG A 49 -9.24 -4.30 7.96
C ARG A 49 -10.51 -5.12 7.82
N SER A 50 -10.32 -6.42 7.64
CA SER A 50 -11.33 -7.46 7.61
C SER A 50 -11.38 -8.21 8.95
N GLU A 51 -12.33 -9.15 9.10
CA GLU A 51 -12.48 -9.96 10.32
C GLU A 51 -11.19 -10.67 10.77
N GLY A 52 -10.34 -11.08 9.81
CA GLY A 52 -9.08 -11.79 10.09
C GLY A 52 -7.92 -10.89 10.51
N ASP A 53 -8.08 -9.57 10.46
CA ASP A 53 -7.00 -8.60 10.60
C ASP A 53 -6.78 -8.13 12.05
N TYR A 54 -7.25 -8.91 13.02
CA TYR A 54 -7.15 -8.59 14.44
C TYR A 54 -6.33 -9.60 15.24
N GLY A 55 -5.58 -9.07 16.21
CA GLY A 55 -4.72 -9.82 17.11
C GLY A 55 -3.24 -9.78 16.73
N PRO A 56 -2.34 -10.22 17.62
CA PRO A 56 -0.90 -9.95 17.48
C PRO A 56 -0.27 -10.45 16.18
N LYS A 57 -0.74 -11.60 15.67
CA LYS A 57 -0.25 -12.15 14.39
C LYS A 57 -0.70 -11.30 13.21
N ALA A 58 -1.96 -10.86 13.21
CA ALA A 58 -2.50 -10.03 12.14
C ALA A 58 -1.80 -8.66 12.09
N GLU A 59 -1.57 -8.03 13.25
CA GLU A 59 -0.80 -6.77 13.32
C GLU A 59 0.60 -6.92 12.71
N ALA A 60 1.30 -8.01 12.99
CA ALA A 60 2.60 -8.29 12.40
C ALA A 60 2.53 -8.49 10.87
N GLN A 61 1.46 -9.14 10.38
CA GLN A 61 1.24 -9.35 8.95
C GLN A 61 0.89 -8.03 8.22
N ILE A 62 0.08 -7.18 8.83
CA ILE A 62 -0.25 -5.84 8.31
C ILE A 62 1.03 -4.98 8.25
N ALA A 63 1.84 -4.99 9.31
CA ALA A 63 3.11 -4.27 9.33
C ALA A 63 4.09 -4.79 8.26
N ALA A 64 4.20 -6.12 8.07
CA ALA A 64 5.02 -6.71 7.02
C ALA A 64 4.51 -6.32 5.61
N LYS A 65 3.20 -6.41 5.37
CA LYS A 65 2.58 -5.98 4.10
C LYS A 65 2.87 -4.51 3.79
N ARG A 66 2.80 -3.64 4.79
CA ARG A 66 3.14 -2.22 4.67
C ARG A 66 4.62 -2.02 4.32
N ALA A 67 5.52 -2.76 4.96
CA ALA A 67 6.95 -2.71 4.64
C ALA A 67 7.20 -3.13 3.18
N ASP A 68 6.51 -4.16 2.69
CA ASP A 68 6.59 -4.58 1.29
C ASP A 68 6.14 -3.47 0.34
N TYR A 69 5.03 -2.78 0.62
CA TYR A 69 4.57 -1.62 -0.18
C TYR A 69 5.65 -0.53 -0.26
N PHE A 70 6.28 -0.19 0.87
CA PHE A 70 7.32 0.83 0.89
C PHE A 70 8.59 0.40 0.18
N ALA A 71 9.00 -0.86 0.31
CA ALA A 71 10.13 -1.42 -0.43
C ALA A 71 9.86 -1.45 -1.94
N ALA A 72 8.59 -1.61 -2.33
CA ALA A 72 8.10 -1.50 -3.69
C ALA A 72 7.98 -0.05 -4.23
N GLY A 73 8.19 0.96 -3.39
CA GLY A 73 8.16 2.37 -3.81
C GLY A 73 6.81 3.07 -3.64
N THR A 74 5.84 2.45 -2.98
CA THR A 74 4.66 3.18 -2.46
C THR A 74 5.11 4.25 -1.48
N LEU A 75 4.51 5.44 -1.52
CA LEU A 75 4.89 6.55 -0.65
C LEU A 75 4.03 6.61 0.61
N VAL A 76 2.74 6.26 0.49
CA VAL A 76 1.76 6.32 1.58
C VAL A 76 0.89 5.07 1.58
N VAL A 77 0.66 4.50 2.77
CA VAL A 77 -0.30 3.41 3.00
C VAL A 77 -1.26 3.82 4.09
N TRP A 78 -2.56 3.73 3.83
CA TRP A 78 -3.60 3.82 4.85
C TRP A 78 -3.94 2.43 5.37
N ASP A 79 -3.88 2.27 6.70
CA ASP A 79 -4.51 1.16 7.43
C ASP A 79 -5.83 1.69 8.02
N VAL A 80 -6.95 1.18 7.53
CA VAL A 80 -8.30 1.63 7.91
C VAL A 80 -8.96 0.60 8.82
N ASP A 81 -9.22 1.00 10.06
CA ASP A 81 -9.85 0.18 11.09
C ASP A 81 -11.23 0.75 11.44
N LEU A 82 -12.29 0.08 10.96
CA LEU A 82 -13.67 0.53 11.19
C LEU A 82 -14.19 0.22 12.60
N LEU A 83 -13.48 -0.62 13.36
CA LEU A 83 -13.84 -1.01 14.73
C LEU A 83 -13.08 -0.18 15.79
N SER A 84 -12.04 0.55 15.39
CA SER A 84 -11.27 1.45 16.23
C SER A 84 -11.80 2.90 16.20
N GLU A 85 -11.54 3.64 17.27
CA GLU A 85 -11.68 5.11 17.29
C GLU A 85 -10.60 5.80 16.44
N GLU A 86 -9.46 5.14 16.26
CA GLU A 86 -8.34 5.54 15.39
C GLU A 86 -8.56 4.98 13.99
N VAL A 87 -9.55 5.54 13.29
CA VAL A 87 -10.14 4.98 12.07
C VAL A 87 -9.14 4.86 10.92
N VAL A 88 -8.29 5.86 10.71
CA VAL A 88 -7.29 5.84 9.64
C VAL A 88 -5.90 6.10 10.22
N LYS A 89 -4.99 5.17 9.99
CA LYS A 89 -3.55 5.33 10.27
C LYS A 89 -2.81 5.52 8.96
N VAL A 90 -2.29 6.73 8.77
CA VAL A 90 -1.55 7.13 7.57
C VAL A 90 -0.06 6.91 7.80
N TYR A 91 0.48 5.88 7.18
CA TYR A 91 1.90 5.57 7.22
C TYR A 91 2.60 6.11 5.98
N ARG A 92 3.81 6.64 6.18
CA ARG A 92 4.64 7.20 5.11
C ARG A 92 5.95 6.45 5.02
N ALA A 93 6.46 6.26 3.80
CA ALA A 93 7.76 5.65 3.58
C ALA A 93 8.92 6.37 4.31
N SER A 94 8.80 7.69 4.52
CA SER A 94 9.80 8.49 5.26
C SER A 94 9.75 8.30 6.78
N ASN A 95 8.66 7.78 7.33
CA ASN A 95 8.48 7.55 8.76
C ASN A 95 7.49 6.38 9.01
N PRO A 96 7.87 5.14 8.62
CA PRO A 96 6.93 4.03 8.45
C PRO A 96 6.38 3.44 9.75
N GLU A 97 6.91 3.84 10.91
CA GLU A 97 6.49 3.33 12.23
C GLU A 97 5.71 4.35 13.07
N ASN A 98 5.58 5.60 12.60
CA ASN A 98 4.89 6.66 13.32
C ASN A 98 3.78 7.24 12.44
N PRO A 99 2.60 6.60 12.39
CA PRO A 99 1.51 7.03 11.53
C PRO A 99 0.89 8.34 12.02
N THR A 100 0.34 9.12 11.09
CA THR A 100 -0.65 10.16 11.43
C THR A 100 -2.00 9.47 11.64
N ILE A 101 -2.71 9.82 12.71
CA ILE A 101 -3.97 9.17 13.09
C ILE A 101 -5.12 10.13 12.88
N TYR A 102 -6.14 9.67 12.16
CA TYR A 102 -7.41 10.36 11.97
C TYR A 102 -8.56 9.55 12.57
N ARG A 103 -9.52 10.28 13.13
CA ARG A 103 -10.72 9.75 13.77
C ARG A 103 -11.96 10.06 12.94
N ARG A 104 -13.09 9.51 13.36
CA ARG A 104 -14.38 9.76 12.71
C ARG A 104 -14.69 11.26 12.73
N GLY A 105 -14.94 11.82 11.55
CA GLY A 105 -15.22 13.25 11.36
C GLY A 105 -14.02 14.08 10.92
N ASP A 106 -12.81 13.53 11.00
CA ASP A 106 -11.62 14.17 10.46
C ASP A 106 -11.55 14.03 8.93
N ILE A 107 -10.80 14.93 8.30
CA ILE A 107 -10.40 14.82 6.89
C ILE A 107 -8.99 14.24 6.88
N ALA A 108 -8.85 13.01 6.39
CA ALA A 108 -7.56 12.34 6.23
C ALA A 108 -6.93 12.69 4.87
N GLU A 109 -5.60 12.71 4.82
CA GLU A 109 -4.80 13.02 3.62
C GLU A 109 -3.83 11.89 3.26
N ALA A 110 -3.27 11.96 2.05
CA ALA A 110 -2.30 10.99 1.54
C ALA A 110 -1.03 11.67 1.00
N GLU A 111 -0.61 12.79 1.59
CA GLU A 111 0.62 13.48 1.23
C GLU A 111 1.85 12.62 1.61
N PRO A 112 2.89 12.53 0.77
CA PRO A 112 3.09 13.26 -0.49
C PRO A 112 2.58 12.53 -1.74
N ALA A 113 1.85 11.41 -1.58
CA ALA A 113 1.44 10.56 -2.70
C ALA A 113 0.32 11.18 -3.54
N VAL A 114 -0.65 11.83 -2.89
CA VAL A 114 -1.77 12.51 -3.53
C VAL A 114 -1.97 13.87 -2.85
N PRO A 115 -1.97 14.98 -3.60
CA PRO A 115 -2.21 16.30 -3.02
C PRO A 115 -3.63 16.44 -2.47
N GLY A 116 -3.78 17.02 -1.28
CA GLY A 116 -5.10 17.34 -0.70
C GLY A 116 -5.18 17.23 0.81
#